data_AF-A0A663LUR9-F1
#
_entry.id   AF-A0A663LUR9-F1
#
_cell.length_a   1.000
_cell.length_b   1.000
_cell.length_c   1.000
_cell.angle_alpha   90.00
_cell.angle_beta   90.00
_cell.angle_gamma   90.00
#
_symmetry.space_group_name_H-M   'P 1'
#
loop_
_entity.id
_entity.type
_entity.pdbx_description
1 polymer ?
#
loop_
_entity_poly.entity_id
_entity_poly.type
_entity_poly.pdbx_seq_one_letter_code
_entity_poly.pdbx_strand_id
1 'polypeptide(L)'
;PRLLAHKIQSPQEMEALHALTVLETCVNNCGERFHNEIAKFRFLNELIKVLSPKYYGTWSSEKVKSRVTEVIFSWTVWFPQEVKIRDAYQMLKKQGIVKEDPKLPEDKILPPPSPRPQNSIFDTDEEKSKLLARLLKSNHSEDLQAANRLIKSMIKEEQEKSAKESRRVNTISEVSENVKRMDELLEIYKRQELSKPDQETLQTLFQRCEKLRPLLFRLASETIDDDEALAEILQANDQLAWALGHYRQVVASPDSSGGGGSAPSSAEAPGKGHPAGFSAPAQHACGSEGKGRNVNHRQVLCAACSVSLLEEVKVCMCVSRLLFLVLSAVLPSEGSGIHALFLILLLSPAGSICPLTVYDRNGFKAMLHFSGDPAPGRPDVLVMVLSMLSTSAQPIKDIEFQAAVPKTMKIKLQPASGSELPAFSPLLPPAVVSQVLLLANPHKDPIRLRYKLAFTQGAQPFREVGELTRFPAAELWGRS
;
A
#
# COMPACT_ATOMS: atom_id res chain seq x y z
N PRO A 1 -3.37 13.73 -22.91
CA PRO A 1 -3.13 13.29 -24.31
C PRO A 1 -2.33 14.29 -25.18
N ARG A 2 -2.76 15.55 -25.38
CA ARG A 2 -2.13 16.48 -26.36
C ARG A 2 -0.61 16.67 -26.20
N LEU A 3 -0.13 16.85 -24.96
CA LEU A 3 1.30 16.98 -24.67
C LEU A 3 2.08 15.69 -25.02
N LEU A 4 1.52 14.51 -24.74
CA LEU A 4 2.13 13.22 -25.11
C LEU A 4 2.25 13.10 -26.62
N ALA A 5 1.20 13.42 -27.38
CA ALA A 5 1.24 13.39 -28.84
C ALA A 5 2.38 14.25 -29.42
N HIS A 6 2.56 15.47 -28.90
CA HIS A 6 3.67 16.34 -29.28
C HIS A 6 5.04 15.75 -28.91
N LYS A 7 5.17 15.12 -27.74
CA LYS A 7 6.45 14.55 -27.27
C LYS A 7 6.82 13.25 -27.98
N ILE A 8 5.85 12.45 -28.41
CA ILE A 8 6.03 11.26 -29.27
C ILE A 8 6.54 11.66 -30.67
N GLN A 9 6.24 12.89 -31.13
CA GLN A 9 6.77 13.47 -32.36
C GLN A 9 8.15 14.14 -32.20
N SER A 10 8.81 14.03 -31.04
CA SER A 10 10.12 14.66 -30.84
C SER A 10 11.17 14.09 -31.81
N PRO A 11 12.04 14.93 -32.39
CA PRO A 11 13.21 14.45 -33.13
C PRO A 11 14.25 13.74 -32.23
N GLN A 12 14.13 13.83 -30.90
CA GLN A 12 14.99 13.10 -29.97
C GLN A 12 14.40 11.70 -29.68
N GLU A 13 15.10 10.64 -30.15
CA GLU A 13 14.67 9.23 -29.98
C GLU A 13 14.25 8.90 -28.53
N MET A 14 15.07 9.28 -27.54
CA MET A 14 14.78 8.98 -26.13
C MET A 14 13.56 9.74 -25.59
N GLU A 15 13.32 10.97 -26.03
CA GLU A 15 12.14 11.75 -25.61
C GLU A 15 10.85 11.13 -26.16
N ALA A 16 10.86 10.71 -27.44
CA ALA A 16 9.74 10.02 -28.07
C ALA A 16 9.47 8.65 -27.41
N LEU A 17 10.51 7.86 -27.13
CA LEU A 17 10.39 6.56 -26.45
C LEU A 17 9.86 6.71 -25.02
N HIS A 18 10.34 7.68 -24.24
CA HIS A 18 9.81 7.96 -22.90
C HIS A 18 8.35 8.41 -22.95
N ALA A 19 7.97 9.26 -23.92
CA ALA A 19 6.59 9.67 -24.10
C ALA A 19 5.65 8.49 -24.46
N LEU A 20 6.14 7.48 -25.18
CA LEU A 20 5.41 6.23 -25.46
C LEU A 20 5.24 5.36 -24.21
N THR A 21 6.28 5.21 -23.39
CA THR A 21 6.19 4.48 -22.10
C THR A 21 5.20 5.16 -21.15
N VAL A 22 5.19 6.48 -21.10
CA VAL A 22 4.19 7.25 -20.32
C VAL A 22 2.79 7.05 -20.89
N LEU A 23 2.63 7.07 -22.22
CA LEU A 23 1.34 6.82 -22.88
C LEU A 23 0.77 5.45 -22.51
N GLU A 24 1.54 4.36 -22.61
CA GLU A 24 1.13 3.02 -22.17
C GLU A 24 0.74 3.01 -20.68
N THR A 25 1.55 3.64 -19.83
CA THR A 25 1.27 3.74 -18.39
C THR A 25 -0.05 4.46 -18.13
N CYS A 26 -0.35 5.54 -18.85
CA CYS A 26 -1.63 6.24 -18.76
C CYS A 26 -2.81 5.40 -19.28
N VAL A 27 -2.62 4.60 -20.35
CA VAL A 27 -3.66 3.67 -20.82
C VAL A 27 -3.99 2.64 -19.73
N ASN A 28 -2.99 2.13 -19.03
CA ASN A 28 -3.21 1.10 -18.01
C ASN A 28 -3.86 1.67 -16.72
N ASN A 29 -3.56 2.92 -16.36
CA ASN A 29 -3.92 3.46 -15.03
C ASN A 29 -4.99 4.58 -15.03
N CYS A 30 -5.24 5.26 -16.15
CA CYS A 30 -6.16 6.43 -16.18
C CYS A 30 -7.61 6.10 -16.58
N GLY A 31 -7.89 4.84 -16.94
CA GLY A 31 -9.22 4.32 -17.23
C GLY A 31 -9.96 4.97 -18.41
N GLU A 32 -11.26 4.71 -18.48
CA GLU A 32 -12.11 4.95 -19.65
C GLU A 32 -12.08 6.40 -20.18
N ARG A 33 -11.97 7.42 -19.30
CA ARG A 33 -11.88 8.82 -19.74
C ARG A 33 -10.62 9.07 -20.58
N PHE A 34 -9.51 8.39 -20.28
CA PHE A 34 -8.27 8.51 -21.04
C PHE A 34 -8.35 7.67 -22.33
N HIS A 35 -8.93 6.47 -22.27
CA HIS A 35 -9.20 5.61 -23.43
C HIS A 35 -10.02 6.38 -24.49
N ASN A 36 -11.09 7.04 -24.07
CA ASN A 36 -11.93 7.89 -24.91
C ASN A 36 -11.20 9.08 -25.55
N GLU A 37 -10.10 9.58 -24.98
CA GLU A 37 -9.28 10.64 -25.60
C GLU A 37 -8.28 10.08 -26.63
N ILE A 38 -7.69 8.91 -26.37
CA ILE A 38 -6.72 8.30 -27.31
C ILE A 38 -7.41 7.65 -28.53
N ALA A 39 -8.64 7.16 -28.37
CA ALA A 39 -9.43 6.58 -29.46
C ALA A 39 -9.96 7.63 -30.48
N LYS A 40 -9.84 8.93 -30.18
CA LYS A 40 -10.21 9.99 -31.12
C LYS A 40 -9.21 10.05 -32.27
N PHE A 41 -9.71 10.16 -33.51
CA PHE A 41 -8.86 10.39 -34.70
C PHE A 41 -7.88 11.55 -34.54
N ARG A 42 -8.24 12.62 -33.80
CA ARG A 42 -7.32 13.73 -33.52
C ARG A 42 -6.05 13.30 -32.78
N PHE A 43 -6.10 12.27 -31.93
CA PHE A 43 -4.92 11.72 -31.26
C PHE A 43 -4.24 10.65 -32.11
N LEU A 44 -5.01 9.71 -32.69
CA LEU A 44 -4.47 8.66 -33.57
C LEU A 44 -3.69 9.23 -34.77
N ASN A 45 -4.17 10.32 -35.37
CA ASN A 45 -3.49 11.01 -36.46
C ASN A 45 -2.11 11.53 -36.07
N GLU A 46 -1.89 11.90 -34.81
CA GLU A 46 -0.56 12.35 -34.34
C GLU A 46 0.44 11.19 -34.24
N LEU A 47 -0.02 9.97 -33.95
CA LEU A 47 0.80 8.75 -34.04
C LEU A 47 1.04 8.33 -35.50
N ILE A 48 0.00 8.42 -36.35
CA ILE A 48 0.10 8.10 -37.78
C ILE A 48 1.13 8.99 -38.49
N LYS A 49 1.27 10.28 -38.11
CA LYS A 49 2.31 11.17 -38.65
C LYS A 49 3.74 10.68 -38.35
N VAL A 50 3.97 10.01 -37.22
CA VAL A 50 5.28 9.44 -36.85
C VAL A 50 5.62 8.21 -37.71
N LEU A 51 4.61 7.45 -38.13
CA LEU A 51 4.80 6.29 -39.01
C LEU A 51 4.85 6.66 -40.50
N SER A 52 4.11 7.69 -40.91
CA SER A 52 3.90 8.01 -42.32
C SER A 52 5.11 8.74 -42.94
N PRO A 53 5.68 8.23 -44.06
CA PRO A 53 6.76 8.90 -44.78
C PRO A 53 6.38 10.28 -45.36
N LYS A 54 5.08 10.61 -45.44
CA LYS A 54 4.59 11.93 -45.87
C LYS A 54 4.72 13.02 -44.81
N TYR A 55 5.07 12.64 -43.57
CA TYR A 55 5.15 13.54 -42.42
C TYR A 55 6.50 13.33 -41.70
N TYR A 56 6.50 12.68 -40.53
CA TYR A 56 7.71 12.51 -39.72
C TYR A 56 8.38 11.14 -39.91
N GLY A 57 7.75 10.18 -40.60
CA GLY A 57 8.28 8.81 -40.73
C GLY A 57 9.62 8.66 -41.48
N THR A 58 10.09 9.71 -42.16
CA THR A 58 11.45 9.81 -42.72
C THR A 58 12.49 10.29 -41.71
N TRP A 59 12.08 11.05 -40.69
CA TRP A 59 12.93 11.63 -39.65
C TRP A 59 12.92 10.81 -38.36
N SER A 60 11.80 10.12 -38.07
CA SER A 60 11.62 9.24 -36.92
C SER A 60 12.45 7.97 -37.07
N SER A 61 13.21 7.63 -36.04
CA SER A 61 14.05 6.42 -36.03
C SER A 61 13.23 5.15 -36.15
N GLU A 62 13.85 4.07 -36.64
CA GLU A 62 13.16 2.79 -36.78
C GLU A 62 12.62 2.26 -35.45
N LYS A 63 13.39 2.42 -34.36
CA LYS A 63 12.94 2.03 -33.00
C LYS A 63 11.65 2.74 -32.59
N VAL A 64 11.56 4.05 -32.82
CA VAL A 64 10.34 4.83 -32.49
C VAL A 64 9.17 4.35 -33.35
N LYS A 65 9.37 4.12 -34.65
CA LYS A 65 8.31 3.63 -35.54
C LYS A 65 7.84 2.22 -35.18
N SER A 66 8.76 1.29 -34.87
CA SER A 66 8.40 -0.04 -34.35
C SER A 66 7.58 0.10 -33.06
N ARG A 67 8.00 0.95 -32.12
CA ARG A 67 7.32 1.13 -30.84
C ARG A 67 5.93 1.78 -30.96
N VAL A 68 5.76 2.77 -31.84
CA VAL A 68 4.44 3.34 -32.15
C VAL A 68 3.53 2.27 -32.78
N THR A 69 4.08 1.42 -33.66
CA THR A 69 3.34 0.32 -34.30
C THR A 69 2.88 -0.71 -33.28
N GLU A 70 3.75 -1.12 -32.34
CA GLU A 70 3.39 -2.00 -31.22
C GLU A 70 2.25 -1.41 -30.35
N VAL A 71 2.32 -0.11 -30.03
CA VAL A 71 1.31 0.57 -29.20
C VAL A 71 -0.04 0.65 -29.90
N ILE A 72 -0.08 0.98 -31.20
CA ILE A 72 -1.35 0.99 -31.95
C ILE A 72 -1.90 -0.44 -32.09
N PHE A 73 -1.04 -1.43 -32.36
CA PHE A 73 -1.45 -2.82 -32.51
C PHE A 73 -2.02 -3.40 -31.20
N SER A 74 -1.33 -3.20 -30.07
CA SER A 74 -1.81 -3.70 -28.76
C SER A 74 -3.18 -3.12 -28.42
N TRP A 75 -3.45 -1.85 -28.74
CA TRP A 75 -4.76 -1.24 -28.55
C TRP A 75 -5.86 -1.87 -29.42
N THR A 76 -5.56 -2.42 -30.61
CA THR A 76 -6.57 -3.17 -31.39
C THR A 76 -6.97 -4.48 -30.73
N VAL A 77 -6.09 -5.06 -29.90
CA VAL A 77 -6.34 -6.29 -29.13
C VAL A 77 -7.03 -5.97 -27.80
N TRP A 78 -6.61 -4.88 -27.13
CA TRP A 78 -7.10 -4.48 -25.81
C TRP A 78 -8.45 -3.75 -25.85
N PHE A 79 -8.76 -3.05 -26.95
CA PHE A 79 -10.00 -2.30 -27.14
C PHE A 79 -10.72 -2.77 -28.43
N PRO A 80 -11.15 -4.04 -28.52
CA PRO A 80 -11.80 -4.58 -29.72
C PRO A 80 -13.09 -3.85 -30.12
N GLN A 81 -13.74 -3.17 -29.15
CA GLN A 81 -14.88 -2.29 -29.34
C GLN A 81 -14.54 -0.94 -30.00
N GLU A 82 -13.30 -0.46 -29.92
CA GLU A 82 -12.88 0.83 -30.49
C GLU A 82 -12.50 0.71 -31.96
N VAL A 83 -13.53 0.62 -32.80
CA VAL A 83 -13.45 0.49 -34.26
C VAL A 83 -12.45 1.49 -34.88
N LYS A 84 -12.37 2.72 -34.39
CA LYS A 84 -11.47 3.77 -34.91
C LYS A 84 -9.98 3.41 -34.82
N ILE A 85 -9.58 2.72 -33.75
CA ILE A 85 -8.19 2.28 -33.54
C ILE A 85 -7.86 1.14 -34.52
N ARG A 86 -8.78 0.18 -34.65
CA ARG A 86 -8.68 -0.92 -35.61
C ARG A 86 -8.59 -0.43 -37.05
N ASP A 87 -9.46 0.49 -37.45
CA ASP A 87 -9.51 1.04 -38.81
C ASP A 87 -8.23 1.83 -39.13
N ALA A 88 -7.70 2.60 -38.17
CA ALA A 88 -6.42 3.30 -38.29
C ALA A 88 -5.24 2.32 -38.51
N TYR A 89 -5.20 1.22 -37.76
CA TYR A 89 -4.17 0.18 -37.93
C TYR A 89 -4.30 -0.55 -39.27
N GLN A 90 -5.51 -0.93 -39.68
CA GLN A 90 -5.77 -1.56 -40.97
C GLN A 90 -5.41 -0.64 -42.15
N MET A 91 -5.65 0.66 -42.03
CA MET A 91 -5.21 1.66 -43.01
C MET A 91 -3.68 1.68 -43.14
N LEU A 92 -2.93 1.66 -42.03
CA LEU A 92 -1.47 1.62 -42.05
C LEU A 92 -0.92 0.36 -42.72
N LYS A 93 -1.55 -0.80 -42.50
CA LYS A 93 -1.21 -2.05 -43.22
C LYS A 93 -1.54 -1.96 -44.71
N LYS A 94 -2.72 -1.48 -45.07
CA LYS A 94 -3.16 -1.32 -46.48
C LYS A 94 -2.27 -0.35 -47.28
N GLN A 95 -1.67 0.63 -46.61
CA GLN A 95 -0.71 1.57 -47.20
C GLN A 95 0.73 1.02 -47.26
N GLY A 96 1.00 -0.20 -46.77
CA GLY A 96 2.33 -0.80 -46.73
C GLY A 96 3.30 -0.13 -45.73
N ILE A 97 2.79 0.71 -44.83
CA ILE A 97 3.57 1.37 -43.77
C ILE A 97 3.91 0.36 -42.68
N VAL A 98 2.95 -0.52 -42.35
CA VAL A 98 3.15 -1.68 -41.46
C VAL A 98 3.16 -2.93 -42.35
N LYS A 99 4.30 -3.61 -42.45
CA LYS A 99 4.51 -4.77 -43.33
C LYS A 99 4.15 -6.10 -42.66
N GLU A 100 4.51 -6.25 -41.39
CA GLU A 100 4.22 -7.42 -40.57
C GLU A 100 3.59 -6.95 -39.25
N ASP A 101 2.70 -7.77 -38.67
CA ASP A 101 2.15 -7.48 -37.34
C ASP A 101 3.23 -7.74 -36.27
N PRO A 102 3.45 -6.82 -35.32
CA PRO A 102 4.48 -6.99 -34.31
C PRO A 102 4.12 -8.15 -33.36
N LYS A 103 5.10 -9.02 -33.09
CA LYS A 103 4.96 -10.12 -32.14
C LYS A 103 4.87 -9.56 -30.72
N LEU A 104 3.66 -9.44 -30.20
CA LEU A 104 3.42 -9.10 -28.79
C LEU A 104 3.96 -10.25 -27.91
N PRO A 105 4.83 -9.97 -26.91
CA PRO A 105 5.15 -10.94 -25.88
C PRO A 105 3.87 -11.34 -25.13
N GLU A 106 3.70 -12.62 -24.83
CA GLU A 106 2.51 -13.14 -24.14
C GLU A 106 2.34 -12.50 -22.75
N ASP A 107 3.44 -12.24 -22.04
CA ASP A 107 3.49 -11.48 -20.77
C ASP A 107 3.05 -10.00 -20.87
N LYS A 108 2.90 -9.44 -22.09
CA LYS A 108 2.37 -8.09 -22.33
C LYS A 108 0.89 -8.09 -22.73
N ILE A 109 0.23 -9.24 -22.81
CA ILE A 109 -1.23 -9.34 -22.81
C ILE A 109 -1.68 -9.32 -21.34
N LEU A 110 -1.57 -8.15 -20.71
CA LEU A 110 -2.04 -7.98 -19.34
C LEU A 110 -3.56 -8.22 -19.28
N PRO A 111 -4.08 -8.85 -18.21
CA PRO A 111 -5.51 -9.01 -18.03
C PRO A 111 -6.22 -7.65 -18.00
N PRO A 112 -7.55 -7.59 -18.26
CA PRO A 112 -8.31 -6.35 -18.11
C PRO A 112 -8.04 -5.75 -16.73
N PRO A 113 -7.96 -4.40 -16.62
CA PRO A 113 -7.58 -3.74 -15.38
C PRO A 113 -8.48 -4.25 -14.27
N SER A 114 -7.87 -4.63 -13.13
CA SER A 114 -8.61 -5.12 -11.98
C SER A 114 -9.75 -4.15 -11.68
N PRO A 115 -11.00 -4.63 -11.53
CA PRO A 115 -12.10 -3.74 -11.20
C PRO A 115 -11.73 -2.96 -9.95
N ARG A 116 -12.04 -1.66 -9.95
CA ARG A 116 -11.80 -0.78 -8.81
C ARG A 116 -12.29 -1.50 -7.55
N PRO A 117 -11.51 -1.54 -6.45
CA PRO A 117 -11.90 -2.26 -5.24
C PRO A 117 -13.33 -1.90 -4.88
N GLN A 118 -14.24 -2.89 -4.89
CA GLN A 118 -15.69 -2.62 -4.78
C GLN A 118 -16.09 -2.10 -3.39
N ASN A 119 -15.14 -2.06 -2.45
CA ASN A 119 -15.28 -1.58 -1.08
C ASN A 119 -14.62 -0.19 -0.95
N SER A 120 -14.91 0.71 -1.88
CA SER A 120 -14.58 2.13 -1.74
C SER A 120 -15.48 2.74 -0.66
N ILE A 121 -14.94 3.60 0.20
CA ILE A 121 -15.63 4.39 1.24
C ILE A 121 -16.90 5.09 0.71
N PHE A 122 -16.95 5.36 -0.59
CA PHE A 122 -18.05 6.05 -1.25
C PHE A 122 -19.07 5.13 -1.94
N ASP A 123 -18.82 3.83 -2.04
CA ASP A 123 -19.66 2.86 -2.76
C ASP A 123 -20.49 1.96 -1.80
N THR A 124 -20.25 2.04 -0.48
CA THR A 124 -20.98 1.30 0.58
C THR A 124 -22.47 1.64 0.69
N ASP A 125 -22.87 2.85 0.28
CA ASP A 125 -24.24 3.37 0.31
C ASP A 125 -24.57 3.94 -1.07
N GLU A 126 -25.12 3.10 -1.94
CA GLU A 126 -25.29 3.36 -3.38
C GLU A 126 -26.09 4.66 -3.66
N GLU A 127 -27.02 5.01 -2.77
CA GLU A 127 -27.81 6.24 -2.88
C GLU A 127 -26.99 7.48 -2.50
N LYS A 128 -26.18 7.43 -1.43
CA LYS A 128 -25.20 8.49 -1.14
C LYS A 128 -24.15 8.61 -2.26
N SER A 129 -23.69 7.50 -2.87
CA SER A 129 -22.78 7.52 -4.03
C SER A 129 -23.38 8.28 -5.21
N LYS A 130 -24.62 7.93 -5.58
CA LYS A 130 -25.37 8.57 -6.67
C LYS A 130 -25.61 10.05 -6.40
N LEU A 131 -26.00 10.40 -5.17
CA LEU A 131 -26.21 11.80 -4.76
C LEU A 131 -24.92 12.61 -4.84
N LEU A 132 -23.81 12.09 -4.29
CA LEU A 132 -22.51 12.74 -4.33
C LEU A 132 -22.03 12.95 -5.77
N ALA A 133 -22.20 11.96 -6.64
CA ALA A 133 -21.86 12.06 -8.06
C ALA A 133 -22.72 13.07 -8.84
N ARG A 134 -23.96 13.34 -8.41
CA ARG A 134 -24.80 14.42 -8.95
C ARG A 134 -24.33 15.79 -8.47
N LEU A 135 -24.10 15.95 -7.16
CA LEU A 135 -23.67 17.22 -6.56
C LEU A 135 -22.30 17.67 -7.11
N LEU A 136 -21.34 16.77 -7.25
CA LEU A 136 -20.02 17.04 -7.83
C LEU A 136 -20.04 17.33 -9.35
N LYS A 137 -21.14 17.06 -10.05
CA LYS A 137 -21.34 17.42 -11.46
C LYS A 137 -22.03 18.78 -11.65
N SER A 138 -22.53 19.39 -10.58
CA SER A 138 -23.18 20.69 -10.64
C SER A 138 -22.17 21.83 -10.67
N ASN A 139 -22.53 22.93 -11.34
CA ASN A 139 -21.76 24.17 -11.37
C ASN A 139 -22.19 25.16 -10.27
N HIS A 140 -23.20 24.82 -9.44
CA HIS A 140 -23.68 25.70 -8.38
C HIS A 140 -22.83 25.57 -7.11
N SER A 141 -22.50 26.71 -6.49
CA SER A 141 -21.70 26.73 -5.25
C SER A 141 -22.37 26.00 -4.09
N GLU A 142 -23.70 26.02 -4.03
CA GLU A 142 -24.48 25.35 -2.99
C GLU A 142 -24.39 23.82 -3.08
N ASP A 143 -24.49 23.26 -4.29
CA ASP A 143 -24.34 21.82 -4.54
C ASP A 143 -22.92 21.34 -4.20
N LEU A 144 -21.90 22.14 -4.54
CA LEU A 144 -20.51 21.84 -4.17
C LEU A 144 -20.29 21.93 -2.65
N GLN A 145 -20.97 22.84 -1.95
CA GLN A 145 -20.95 22.87 -0.48
C GLN A 145 -21.68 21.66 0.13
N ALA A 146 -22.81 21.24 -0.46
CA ALA A 146 -23.53 20.03 -0.05
C ALA A 146 -22.67 18.77 -0.26
N ALA A 147 -21.98 18.64 -1.41
CA ALA A 147 -21.02 17.57 -1.67
C ALA A 147 -19.91 17.53 -0.61
N ASN A 148 -19.31 18.69 -0.27
CA ASN A 148 -18.27 18.77 0.75
C ASN A 148 -18.77 18.41 2.16
N ARG A 149 -20.05 18.66 2.48
CA ARG A 149 -20.67 18.21 3.74
C ARG A 149 -20.93 16.69 3.72
N LEU A 150 -21.45 16.17 2.60
CA LEU A 150 -21.71 14.74 2.41
C LEU A 150 -20.43 13.91 2.50
N ILE A 151 -19.35 14.33 1.84
CA ILE A 151 -18.02 13.68 1.93
C ILE A 151 -17.55 13.61 3.38
N LYS A 152 -17.69 14.70 4.16
CA LYS A 152 -17.30 14.71 5.58
C LYS A 152 -18.16 13.77 6.43
N SER A 153 -19.45 13.63 6.14
CA SER A 153 -20.33 12.68 6.83
C SER A 153 -19.93 11.23 6.51
N MET A 154 -19.78 10.90 5.23
CA MET A 154 -19.40 9.55 4.78
C MET A 154 -18.05 9.11 5.35
N ILE A 155 -17.04 9.99 5.35
CA ILE A 155 -15.73 9.69 5.97
C ILE A 155 -15.87 9.46 7.49
N LYS A 156 -16.73 10.21 8.19
CA LYS A 156 -16.94 10.04 9.63
C LYS A 156 -17.70 8.74 9.95
N GLU A 157 -18.76 8.45 9.21
CA GLU A 157 -19.55 7.22 9.29
C GLU A 157 -18.65 5.98 9.06
N GLU A 158 -17.83 6.00 8.00
CA GLU A 158 -16.89 4.92 7.70
C GLU A 158 -15.77 4.80 8.75
N GLN A 159 -15.27 5.92 9.28
CA GLN A 159 -14.28 5.92 10.35
C GLN A 159 -14.82 5.34 11.66
N GLU A 160 -16.12 5.55 11.95
CA GLU A 160 -16.82 4.94 13.09
C GLU A 160 -17.10 3.45 12.84
N LYS A 161 -17.54 3.06 11.63
CA LYS A 161 -17.76 1.67 11.24
C LYS A 161 -16.48 0.83 11.30
N SER A 162 -15.41 1.29 10.64
CA SER A 162 -14.10 0.63 10.68
C SER A 162 -13.51 0.54 12.09
N ALA A 163 -13.78 1.51 12.97
CA ALA A 163 -13.38 1.45 14.37
C ALA A 163 -14.19 0.42 15.18
N LYS A 164 -15.50 0.25 14.92
CA LYS A 164 -16.30 -0.85 15.49
C LYS A 164 -15.75 -2.20 15.02
N GLU A 165 -15.55 -2.36 13.70
CA GLU A 165 -15.10 -3.60 13.08
C GLU A 165 -13.70 -4.00 13.56
N SER A 166 -12.75 -3.06 13.63
CA SER A 166 -11.41 -3.33 14.17
C SER A 166 -11.47 -3.80 15.63
N ARG A 167 -12.32 -3.21 16.48
CA ARG A 167 -12.52 -3.69 17.87
C ARG A 167 -13.09 -5.10 17.92
N ARG A 168 -14.08 -5.40 17.06
CA ARG A 168 -14.69 -6.73 16.91
C ARG A 168 -13.65 -7.77 16.53
N VAL A 169 -12.97 -7.57 15.40
CA VAL A 169 -11.94 -8.49 14.86
C VAL A 169 -10.79 -8.68 15.85
N ASN A 170 -10.27 -7.62 16.46
CA ASN A 170 -9.19 -7.75 17.45
C ASN A 170 -9.62 -8.59 18.67
N THR A 171 -10.85 -8.40 19.17
CA THR A 171 -11.35 -9.17 20.32
C THR A 171 -11.59 -10.63 19.97
N ILE A 172 -12.11 -10.91 18.77
CA ILE A 172 -12.31 -12.27 18.26
C ILE A 172 -10.97 -12.98 18.02
N SER A 173 -9.97 -12.29 17.45
CA SER A 173 -8.61 -12.84 17.29
C SER A 173 -7.98 -13.15 18.64
N GLU A 174 -8.08 -12.23 19.61
CA GLU A 174 -7.58 -12.46 20.97
C GLU A 174 -8.26 -13.68 21.62
N VAL A 175 -9.57 -13.86 21.45
CA VAL A 175 -10.29 -15.05 21.94
C VAL A 175 -9.77 -16.32 21.26
N SER A 176 -9.66 -16.34 19.93
CA SER A 176 -9.21 -17.50 19.15
C SER A 176 -7.76 -17.91 19.53
N GLU A 177 -6.85 -16.94 19.66
CA GLU A 177 -5.46 -17.16 20.06
C GLU A 177 -5.34 -17.72 21.49
N ASN A 178 -6.08 -17.16 22.44
CA ASN A 178 -6.03 -17.62 23.83
C ASN A 178 -6.71 -19.00 24.00
N VAL A 179 -7.83 -19.25 23.33
CA VAL A 179 -8.50 -20.57 23.31
C VAL A 179 -7.55 -21.63 22.75
N LYS A 180 -7.00 -21.41 21.55
CA LYS A 180 -6.08 -22.36 20.91
C LYS A 180 -4.86 -22.68 21.78
N ARG A 181 -4.23 -21.66 22.37
CA ARG A 181 -3.06 -21.86 23.24
C ARG A 181 -3.43 -22.56 24.55
N MET A 182 -4.63 -22.33 25.09
CA MET A 182 -5.14 -23.02 26.26
C MET A 182 -5.37 -24.50 25.97
N ASP A 183 -5.94 -24.85 24.80
CA ASP A 183 -6.12 -26.24 24.37
C ASP A 183 -4.78 -26.97 24.16
N GLU A 184 -3.81 -26.31 23.51
CA GLU A 184 -2.46 -26.86 23.32
C GLU A 184 -1.79 -27.23 24.67
N LEU A 185 -1.91 -26.38 25.69
CA LEU A 185 -1.38 -26.65 27.03
C LEU A 185 -2.22 -27.68 27.80
N LEU A 186 -3.54 -27.73 27.62
CA LEU A 186 -4.40 -28.74 28.24
C LEU A 186 -4.13 -30.16 27.71
N GLU A 187 -3.79 -30.32 26.44
CA GLU A 187 -3.38 -31.61 25.87
C GLU A 187 -2.03 -32.10 26.41
N ILE A 188 -1.09 -31.19 26.73
CA ILE A 188 0.17 -31.54 27.41
C ILE A 188 -0.09 -31.88 28.90
N TYR A 189 -1.00 -31.15 29.55
CA TYR A 189 -1.42 -31.41 30.93
C TYR A 189 -2.03 -32.81 31.10
N LYS A 190 -2.90 -33.24 30.18
CA LYS A 190 -3.49 -34.60 30.17
C LYS A 190 -2.44 -35.71 30.11
N ARG A 191 -1.28 -35.46 29.51
CA ARG A 191 -0.15 -36.41 29.42
C ARG A 191 0.73 -36.42 30.68
N GLN A 192 0.44 -35.56 31.65
CA GLN A 192 1.26 -35.32 32.86
C GLN A 192 2.67 -34.79 32.56
N GLU A 193 2.88 -34.22 31.36
CA GLU A 193 4.17 -33.71 30.87
C GLU A 193 4.35 -32.20 31.10
N LEU A 194 3.38 -31.53 31.74
CA LEU A 194 3.36 -30.06 31.85
C LEU A 194 4.34 -29.54 32.91
N SER A 195 5.15 -28.55 32.55
CA SER A 195 6.08 -27.88 33.46
C SER A 195 5.37 -26.87 34.37
N LYS A 196 5.94 -26.58 35.55
CA LYS A 196 5.42 -25.55 36.49
C LYS A 196 5.17 -24.16 35.84
N PRO A 197 6.11 -23.56 35.08
CA PRO A 197 5.84 -22.29 34.37
C PRO A 197 4.72 -22.39 33.34
N ASP A 198 4.51 -23.56 32.72
CA ASP A 198 3.42 -23.77 31.77
C ASP A 198 2.07 -23.90 32.49
N GLN A 199 2.04 -24.42 33.72
CA GLN A 199 0.88 -24.44 34.59
C GLN A 199 0.47 -23.02 35.05
N GLU A 200 1.42 -22.17 35.42
CA GLU A 200 1.19 -20.74 35.69
C GLU A 200 0.69 -19.99 34.45
N THR A 201 1.26 -20.31 33.28
CA THR A 201 0.83 -19.76 31.99
C THR A 201 -0.61 -20.17 31.67
N LEU A 202 -0.96 -21.45 31.86
CA LEU A 202 -2.31 -21.97 31.65
C LEU A 202 -3.33 -21.30 32.58
N GLN A 203 -3.00 -21.12 33.87
CA GLN A 203 -3.86 -20.40 34.81
C GLN A 203 -4.05 -18.92 34.41
N THR A 204 -3.00 -18.29 33.90
CA THR A 204 -3.05 -16.91 33.39
C THR A 204 -3.95 -16.79 32.14
N LEU A 205 -3.86 -17.75 31.22
CA LEU A 205 -4.74 -17.83 30.04
C LEU A 205 -6.20 -18.01 30.46
N PHE A 206 -6.50 -18.92 31.40
CA PHE A 206 -7.86 -19.10 31.93
C PHE A 206 -8.43 -17.81 32.50
N GLN A 207 -7.67 -17.08 33.33
CA GLN A 207 -8.10 -15.78 33.88
C GLN A 207 -8.30 -14.71 32.80
N ARG A 208 -7.55 -14.75 31.69
CA ARG A 208 -7.73 -13.85 30.55
C ARG A 208 -9.00 -14.20 29.78
N CYS A 209 -9.24 -15.49 29.52
CA CYS A 209 -10.46 -15.99 28.89
C CYS A 209 -11.73 -15.62 29.69
N GLU A 210 -11.74 -15.75 31.02
CA GLU A 210 -12.87 -15.31 31.87
C GLU A 210 -13.18 -13.80 31.68
N LYS A 211 -12.15 -12.96 31.52
CA LYS A 211 -12.29 -11.50 31.32
C LYS A 211 -12.74 -11.10 29.91
N LEU A 212 -12.50 -11.93 28.90
CA LEU A 212 -12.95 -11.67 27.53
C LEU A 212 -14.47 -11.88 27.37
N ARG A 213 -15.08 -12.74 28.20
CA ARG A 213 -16.50 -13.10 28.07
C ARG A 213 -17.47 -11.91 28.24
N PRO A 214 -17.36 -11.02 29.24
CA PRO A 214 -18.18 -9.81 29.31
C PRO A 214 -17.94 -8.82 28.16
N LEU A 215 -16.75 -8.83 27.56
CA LEU A 215 -16.43 -7.97 26.41
C LEU A 215 -17.16 -8.44 25.15
N LEU A 216 -17.22 -9.75 24.90
CA LEU A 216 -18.00 -10.33 23.80
C LEU A 216 -19.50 -10.05 23.98
N PHE A 217 -20.06 -10.22 25.18
CA PHE A 217 -21.46 -9.87 25.44
C PHE A 217 -21.76 -8.40 25.17
N ARG A 218 -20.86 -7.49 25.56
CA ARG A 218 -21.00 -6.06 25.24
C ARG A 218 -20.92 -5.80 23.73
N LEU A 219 -19.95 -6.39 23.04
CA LEU A 219 -19.83 -6.26 21.57
C LEU A 219 -21.09 -6.76 20.86
N ALA A 220 -21.66 -7.90 21.28
CA ALA A 220 -22.93 -8.40 20.76
C ALA A 220 -24.09 -7.41 21.00
N SER A 221 -24.17 -6.81 22.20
CA SER A 221 -25.20 -5.79 22.49
C SER A 221 -25.02 -4.46 21.75
N GLU A 222 -23.78 -4.14 21.33
CA GLU A 222 -23.45 -2.94 20.53
C GLU A 222 -23.60 -3.19 19.01
N THR A 223 -23.78 -4.45 18.59
CA THR A 223 -23.89 -4.89 17.19
C THR A 223 -25.33 -5.29 16.88
N ILE A 224 -26.15 -4.30 16.50
CA ILE A 224 -27.57 -4.46 16.18
C ILE A 224 -27.89 -4.21 14.70
N ASP A 225 -26.90 -3.73 13.96
CA ASP A 225 -26.96 -3.24 12.58
C ASP A 225 -26.30 -4.20 11.57
N ASP A 226 -25.74 -5.33 12.04
CA ASP A 226 -24.94 -6.26 11.26
C ASP A 226 -25.05 -7.71 11.81
N ASP A 227 -25.91 -8.51 11.20
CA ASP A 227 -26.20 -9.90 11.62
C ASP A 227 -25.00 -10.85 11.42
N GLU A 228 -24.15 -10.59 10.42
CA GLU A 228 -22.96 -11.41 10.13
C GLU A 228 -21.87 -11.15 11.18
N ALA A 229 -21.62 -9.87 11.48
CA ALA A 229 -20.74 -9.47 12.57
C ALA A 229 -21.21 -10.00 13.94
N LEU A 230 -22.53 -10.01 14.19
CA LEU A 230 -23.12 -10.58 15.41
C LEU A 230 -22.91 -12.09 15.49
N ALA A 231 -23.11 -12.83 14.39
CA ALA A 231 -22.89 -14.27 14.33
C ALA A 231 -21.43 -14.64 14.68
N GLU A 232 -20.45 -13.92 14.15
CA GLU A 232 -19.03 -14.12 14.49
C GLU A 232 -18.74 -13.89 15.99
N ILE A 233 -19.33 -12.85 16.60
CA ILE A 233 -19.16 -12.57 18.04
C ILE A 233 -19.74 -13.70 18.90
N LEU A 234 -20.92 -14.22 18.52
CA LEU A 234 -21.56 -15.34 19.22
C LEU A 234 -20.73 -16.63 19.06
N GLN A 235 -20.23 -16.92 17.86
CA GLN A 235 -19.35 -18.07 17.62
C GLN A 235 -18.07 -18.00 18.47
N ALA A 236 -17.45 -16.82 18.59
CA ALA A 236 -16.30 -16.63 19.46
C ALA A 236 -16.65 -16.82 20.95
N ASN A 237 -17.85 -16.40 21.38
CA ASN A 237 -18.33 -16.59 22.75
C ASN A 237 -18.56 -18.09 23.07
N ASP A 238 -19.08 -18.86 22.11
CA ASP A 238 -19.26 -20.31 22.26
C ASP A 238 -17.92 -21.06 22.32
N GLN A 239 -16.95 -20.69 21.49
CA GLN A 239 -15.57 -21.23 21.57
C GLN A 239 -14.93 -20.93 22.94
N LEU A 240 -15.05 -19.68 23.40
CA LEU A 240 -14.55 -19.26 24.70
C LEU A 240 -15.23 -20.00 25.85
N ALA A 241 -16.55 -20.18 25.78
CA ALA A 241 -17.34 -20.91 26.77
C ALA A 241 -16.95 -22.40 26.82
N TRP A 242 -16.75 -23.03 25.67
CA TRP A 242 -16.30 -24.41 25.56
C TRP A 242 -14.91 -24.59 26.18
N ALA A 243 -13.95 -23.74 25.82
CA ALA A 243 -12.57 -23.84 26.31
C ALA A 243 -12.46 -23.60 27.83
N LEU A 244 -13.23 -22.63 28.36
CA LEU A 244 -13.36 -22.42 29.81
C LEU A 244 -13.96 -23.65 30.53
N GLY A 245 -14.93 -24.33 29.89
CA GLY A 245 -15.50 -25.59 30.39
C GLY A 245 -14.48 -26.74 30.38
N HIS A 246 -13.75 -26.89 29.29
CA HIS A 246 -12.71 -27.92 29.12
C HIS A 246 -11.57 -27.77 30.13
N TYR A 247 -11.07 -26.54 30.34
CA TYR A 247 -10.11 -26.25 31.41
C TYR A 247 -10.63 -26.70 32.78
N ARG A 248 -11.88 -26.32 33.13
CA ARG A 248 -12.48 -26.68 34.43
C ARG A 248 -12.60 -28.20 34.56
N GLN A 249 -13.01 -28.92 33.52
CA GLN A 249 -13.11 -30.37 33.55
C GLN A 249 -11.75 -31.05 33.75
N VAL A 250 -10.70 -30.59 33.04
CA VAL A 250 -9.37 -31.22 33.03
C VAL A 250 -8.53 -30.85 34.26
N VAL A 251 -8.63 -29.63 34.76
CA VAL A 251 -7.77 -29.11 35.85
C VAL A 251 -8.47 -29.11 37.20
N ALA A 252 -9.80 -28.94 37.26
CA ALA A 252 -10.57 -28.95 38.52
C ALA A 252 -11.20 -30.30 38.88
N SER A 253 -10.87 -31.37 38.13
CA SER A 253 -11.19 -32.76 38.50
C SER A 253 -9.92 -33.52 38.95
N PRO A 254 -9.37 -33.25 40.15
CA PRO A 254 -8.42 -34.18 40.76
C PRO A 254 -9.16 -35.46 41.18
N ASP A 255 -8.63 -36.60 40.74
CA ASP A 255 -8.94 -37.97 41.17
C ASP A 255 -10.37 -38.51 40.96
N SER A 256 -10.58 -39.15 39.81
CA SER A 256 -11.54 -40.26 39.69
C SER A 256 -11.06 -41.36 38.72
N SER A 257 -9.87 -41.93 38.99
CA SER A 257 -9.39 -43.15 38.32
C SER A 257 -8.79 -44.12 39.33
N GLY A 258 -9.65 -44.97 39.91
CA GLY A 258 -9.23 -46.01 40.85
C GLY A 258 -10.41 -46.87 41.32
N GLY A 259 -10.37 -48.17 40.99
CA GLY A 259 -11.33 -49.18 41.48
C GLY A 259 -12.53 -49.41 40.56
N GLY A 260 -12.66 -50.63 40.03
CA GLY A 260 -13.81 -51.05 39.23
C GLY A 260 -14.82 -51.89 40.04
N GLY A 261 -15.99 -52.14 39.44
CA GLY A 261 -16.93 -53.17 39.90
C GLY A 261 -18.38 -52.71 40.05
N SER A 262 -19.27 -53.43 39.36
CA SER A 262 -20.71 -53.56 39.63
C SER A 262 -21.69 -52.47 39.14
N ALA A 263 -22.54 -52.86 38.19
CA ALA A 263 -23.92 -52.37 38.09
C ALA A 263 -24.79 -53.05 39.18
N PRO A 264 -25.89 -52.44 39.65
CA PRO A 264 -27.22 -52.60 39.00
C PRO A 264 -28.04 -51.27 38.98
N SER A 265 -28.82 -50.92 37.94
CA SER A 265 -30.15 -51.40 37.51
C SER A 265 -31.34 -50.48 37.90
N SER A 266 -32.00 -49.94 36.87
CA SER A 266 -33.46 -49.72 36.72
C SER A 266 -34.22 -48.58 37.45
N ALA A 267 -35.28 -48.14 36.74
CA ALA A 267 -36.35 -47.19 37.11
C ALA A 267 -35.94 -45.69 37.25
N GLU A 268 -36.72 -44.69 36.82
CA GLU A 268 -38.09 -44.68 36.26
C GLU A 268 -38.30 -43.45 35.33
N ALA A 269 -39.24 -43.56 34.38
CA ALA A 269 -39.79 -42.44 33.58
C ALA A 269 -41.33 -42.62 33.56
N PRO A 270 -42.17 -41.56 33.49
CA PRO A 270 -42.42 -40.84 32.21
C PRO A 270 -42.75 -39.33 32.35
N GLY A 271 -42.50 -38.47 31.35
CA GLY A 271 -43.40 -38.18 30.19
C GLY A 271 -43.92 -36.72 30.30
N LYS A 272 -44.37 -35.97 29.28
CA LYS A 272 -44.57 -36.08 27.81
C LYS A 272 -44.28 -34.65 27.23
N GLY A 273 -44.04 -34.35 25.95
CA GLY A 273 -44.16 -35.12 24.71
C GLY A 273 -43.69 -34.32 23.47
N HIS A 274 -43.50 -35.03 22.36
CA HIS A 274 -43.12 -34.61 21.00
C HIS A 274 -44.32 -34.01 20.20
N PRO A 275 -44.23 -33.65 18.88
CA PRO A 275 -43.11 -33.67 17.89
C PRO A 275 -42.83 -32.25 17.30
N ALA A 276 -42.13 -31.96 16.18
CA ALA A 276 -41.29 -32.63 15.15
C ALA A 276 -40.41 -31.52 14.47
N GLY A 277 -39.47 -31.75 13.54
CA GLY A 277 -38.84 -32.98 13.01
C GLY A 277 -37.98 -32.69 11.76
N PHE A 278 -37.05 -33.61 11.43
CA PHE A 278 -36.25 -33.73 10.18
C PHE A 278 -35.20 -32.63 9.84
N SER A 279 -34.05 -32.92 9.24
CA SER A 279 -33.16 -34.12 9.23
C SER A 279 -31.89 -33.80 8.42
N ALA A 280 -30.71 -34.22 8.88
CA ALA A 280 -29.50 -34.27 8.04
C ALA A 280 -29.42 -35.60 7.26
N PRO A 281 -28.54 -35.69 6.25
CA PRO A 281 -27.79 -36.92 6.00
C PRO A 281 -26.27 -36.69 6.06
N ALA A 282 -25.51 -37.77 6.21
CA ALA A 282 -24.09 -37.75 6.56
C ALA A 282 -23.18 -38.34 5.47
N GLN A 283 -21.92 -37.87 5.48
CA GLN A 283 -20.66 -38.60 5.21
C GLN A 283 -20.46 -39.46 3.95
N HIS A 284 -19.29 -39.25 3.32
CA HIS A 284 -18.53 -40.33 2.69
C HIS A 284 -17.01 -40.08 2.87
N ALA A 285 -16.27 -41.11 3.29
CA ALA A 285 -14.80 -41.17 3.27
C ALA A 285 -14.34 -41.83 1.93
N CYS A 286 -13.06 -42.03 1.56
CA CYS A 286 -11.75 -42.05 2.23
C CYS A 286 -10.64 -41.93 1.16
N GLY A 287 -9.38 -41.63 1.50
CA GLY A 287 -8.25 -41.78 0.55
C GLY A 287 -6.93 -41.13 0.96
N SER A 288 -5.93 -41.94 1.30
CA SER A 288 -4.62 -41.53 1.84
C SER A 288 -3.53 -41.39 0.76
N GLU A 289 -2.53 -40.53 0.98
CA GLU A 289 -1.10 -40.90 1.00
C GLU A 289 -0.20 -39.70 1.36
N GLY A 290 0.93 -39.95 2.02
CA GLY A 290 1.85 -38.89 2.48
C GLY A 290 3.28 -39.08 1.99
N LYS A 291 3.99 -37.97 1.78
CA LYS A 291 5.46 -37.97 1.67
C LYS A 291 6.04 -36.66 2.16
N GLY A 292 6.72 -36.70 3.31
CA GLY A 292 7.20 -35.50 3.99
C GLY A 292 8.44 -34.89 3.36
N ARG A 293 8.63 -33.58 3.58
CA ARG A 293 9.94 -32.93 3.66
C ARG A 293 9.96 -31.98 4.85
N ASN A 294 10.87 -32.25 5.77
CA ASN A 294 11.09 -31.47 6.97
C ASN A 294 11.97 -30.25 6.63
N VAL A 295 11.47 -29.03 6.85
CA VAL A 295 12.25 -27.78 6.73
C VAL A 295 11.89 -26.85 7.89
N ASN A 296 12.91 -26.31 8.56
CA ASN A 296 12.81 -25.58 9.82
C ASN A 296 11.88 -24.35 9.76
N HIS A 297 10.74 -24.41 10.43
CA HIS A 297 9.71 -23.36 10.39
C HIS A 297 9.96 -22.15 11.33
N ARG A 298 11.21 -21.94 11.78
CA ARG A 298 11.57 -20.95 12.82
C ARG A 298 12.25 -19.67 12.30
N GLN A 299 12.31 -19.47 10.97
CA GLN A 299 12.95 -18.30 10.34
C GLN A 299 12.09 -17.57 9.28
N VAL A 300 10.92 -18.09 8.91
CA VAL A 300 10.13 -17.55 7.78
C VAL A 300 9.31 -16.30 8.15
N LEU A 301 8.81 -16.19 9.40
CA LEU A 301 7.95 -15.05 9.80
C LEU A 301 8.67 -13.69 9.81
N CYS A 302 9.99 -13.65 9.98
CA CYS A 302 10.75 -12.40 9.95
C CYS A 302 10.95 -11.86 8.51
N ALA A 303 11.02 -12.76 7.52
CA ALA A 303 11.11 -12.41 6.11
C ALA A 303 9.74 -11.93 5.57
N ALA A 304 8.65 -12.63 5.86
CA ALA A 304 7.32 -12.29 5.33
C ALA A 304 6.87 -10.87 5.71
N CYS A 305 7.05 -10.47 6.98
CA CYS A 305 6.71 -9.12 7.45
C CYS A 305 7.60 -8.02 6.83
N SER A 306 8.82 -8.38 6.40
CA SER A 306 9.74 -7.46 5.72
C SER A 306 9.42 -7.27 4.24
N VAL A 307 8.79 -8.25 3.59
CA VAL A 307 8.45 -8.19 2.15
C VAL A 307 7.20 -7.35 1.90
N SER A 308 6.17 -7.44 2.74
CA SER A 308 4.93 -6.65 2.57
C SER A 308 5.18 -5.12 2.62
N LEU A 309 6.05 -4.64 3.52
CA LEU A 309 6.44 -3.22 3.53
C LEU A 309 7.22 -2.80 2.26
N LEU A 310 7.95 -3.72 1.61
CA LEU A 310 8.70 -3.42 0.38
C LEU A 310 7.82 -3.37 -0.87
N GLU A 311 6.67 -4.05 -0.87
CA GLU A 311 5.69 -3.92 -1.97
C GLU A 311 4.82 -2.66 -1.83
N GLU A 312 4.37 -2.31 -0.63
CA GLU A 312 3.65 -1.04 -0.44
C GLU A 312 4.52 0.19 -0.72
N VAL A 313 5.82 0.14 -0.39
CA VAL A 313 6.77 1.20 -0.79
C VAL A 313 6.94 1.26 -2.31
N LYS A 314 6.94 0.14 -3.04
CA LYS A 314 6.92 0.16 -4.52
C LYS A 314 5.64 0.80 -5.08
N VAL A 315 4.48 0.49 -4.51
CA VAL A 315 3.20 1.09 -4.91
C VAL A 315 3.20 2.59 -4.61
N CYS A 316 3.67 3.01 -3.43
CA CYS A 316 3.80 4.41 -3.05
C CYS A 316 4.77 5.19 -3.98
N MET A 317 5.87 4.57 -4.42
CA MET A 317 6.77 5.16 -5.42
C MET A 317 6.14 5.22 -6.83
N CYS A 318 5.34 4.23 -7.24
CA CYS A 318 4.60 4.27 -8.51
C CYS A 318 3.52 5.36 -8.54
N VAL A 319 2.75 5.52 -7.46
CA VAL A 319 1.75 6.60 -7.32
C VAL A 319 2.45 7.98 -7.28
N SER A 320 3.59 8.09 -6.60
CA SER A 320 4.42 9.32 -6.63
C SER A 320 4.91 9.68 -8.04
N ARG A 321 5.29 8.69 -8.85
CA ARG A 321 5.66 8.89 -10.27
C ARG A 321 4.48 9.36 -11.13
N LEU A 322 3.26 8.93 -10.82
CA LEU A 322 2.05 9.33 -11.56
C LEU A 322 1.64 10.77 -11.25
N LEU A 323 1.82 11.23 -10.00
CA LEU A 323 1.52 12.59 -9.57
C LEU A 323 2.48 13.64 -10.19
N PHE A 324 3.76 13.27 -10.40
CA PHE A 324 4.78 14.09 -11.09
C PHE A 324 4.28 14.58 -12.47
N LEU A 325 3.81 13.64 -13.30
CA LEU A 325 3.42 13.90 -14.69
C LEU A 325 2.21 14.84 -14.83
N VAL A 326 1.35 14.87 -13.81
CA VAL A 326 0.17 15.73 -13.78
C VAL A 326 0.55 17.15 -13.34
N LEU A 327 1.38 17.32 -12.31
CA LEU A 327 1.77 18.68 -11.85
C LEU A 327 2.74 19.37 -12.81
N SER A 328 3.68 18.67 -13.44
CA SER A 328 4.63 19.27 -14.39
C SER A 328 3.99 19.82 -15.67
N ALA A 329 2.72 19.53 -15.93
CA ALA A 329 1.98 19.96 -17.12
C ALA A 329 0.93 21.06 -16.86
N VAL A 330 0.75 21.49 -15.60
CA VAL A 330 -0.39 22.35 -15.19
C VAL A 330 0.03 23.70 -14.60
N LEU A 331 1.25 23.85 -14.08
CA LEU A 331 1.71 25.12 -13.50
C LEU A 331 2.49 25.97 -14.53
N PRO A 332 2.08 27.23 -14.77
CA PRO A 332 2.86 28.18 -15.55
C PRO A 332 4.11 28.61 -14.79
N SER A 333 5.06 29.19 -15.52
CA SER A 333 6.35 29.64 -15.01
C SER A 333 6.25 30.86 -14.08
N GLU A 334 5.92 30.65 -12.81
CA GLU A 334 6.34 31.53 -11.70
C GLU A 334 6.11 30.83 -10.35
N GLY A 335 7.15 30.74 -9.51
CA GLY A 335 7.06 30.17 -8.15
C GLY A 335 7.97 28.97 -7.89
N SER A 336 9.12 29.24 -7.28
CA SER A 336 9.92 28.30 -6.47
C SER A 336 10.40 26.99 -7.12
N GLY A 337 11.66 27.00 -7.60
CA GLY A 337 12.39 25.81 -8.08
C GLY A 337 12.69 24.72 -7.02
N ILE A 338 12.08 24.78 -5.83
CA ILE A 338 12.20 23.78 -4.77
C ILE A 338 11.38 22.53 -5.11
N HIS A 339 10.20 22.69 -5.70
CA HIS A 339 9.33 21.56 -6.07
C HIS A 339 9.96 20.65 -7.13
N ALA A 340 10.64 21.24 -8.13
CA ALA A 340 11.36 20.48 -9.16
C ALA A 340 12.45 19.57 -8.59
N LEU A 341 13.20 20.03 -7.57
CA LEU A 341 14.29 19.24 -6.99
C LEU A 341 13.81 18.10 -6.10
N PHE A 342 12.71 18.27 -5.36
CA PHE A 342 12.10 17.18 -4.60
C PHE A 342 11.62 16.03 -5.50
N LEU A 343 11.15 16.40 -6.69
CA LEU A 343 10.56 15.49 -7.67
C LEU A 343 11.60 14.73 -8.54
N ILE A 344 12.78 15.31 -8.82
CA ILE A 344 13.90 14.61 -9.49
C ILE A 344 14.39 13.40 -8.68
N LEU A 345 14.38 13.53 -7.36
CA LEU A 345 14.95 12.55 -6.42
C LEU A 345 14.06 11.32 -6.16
N LEU A 346 12.78 11.38 -6.51
CA LEU A 346 11.87 10.22 -6.50
C LEU A 346 11.89 9.43 -7.83
N LEU A 347 12.59 9.94 -8.84
CA LEU A 347 12.61 9.36 -10.20
C LEU A 347 13.89 8.60 -10.54
N SER A 348 14.96 8.72 -9.75
CA SER A 348 16.20 7.96 -9.99
C SER A 348 15.89 6.45 -10.15
N PRO A 349 16.46 5.78 -11.17
CA PRO A 349 16.23 4.37 -11.38
C PRO A 349 16.71 3.55 -10.18
N ALA A 350 16.01 2.44 -9.89
CA ALA A 350 16.37 1.53 -8.81
C ALA A 350 17.74 0.89 -9.11
N GLY A 351 18.81 1.52 -8.60
CA GLY A 351 20.19 1.14 -8.90
C GLY A 351 21.27 2.11 -8.44
N SER A 352 20.99 3.41 -8.24
CA SER A 352 22.02 4.40 -7.87
C SER A 352 21.86 4.97 -6.46
N ILE A 353 22.81 4.60 -5.59
CA ILE A 353 23.10 5.14 -4.24
C ILE A 353 21.99 4.90 -3.19
N CYS A 354 22.31 4.12 -2.15
CA CYS A 354 21.42 3.91 -1.00
C CYS A 354 21.22 5.22 -0.19
N PRO A 355 20.00 5.49 0.32
CA PRO A 355 19.76 6.66 1.16
C PRO A 355 20.53 6.57 2.48
N LEU A 356 21.05 7.70 2.95
CA LEU A 356 21.82 7.82 4.17
C LEU A 356 20.90 8.17 5.35
N THR A 357 20.73 7.25 6.29
CA THR A 357 20.06 7.54 7.57
C THR A 357 20.82 8.63 8.33
N VAL A 358 20.13 9.72 8.63
CA VAL A 358 20.61 10.86 9.42
C VAL A 358 20.28 10.65 10.90
N TYR A 359 19.03 10.28 11.17
CA TYR A 359 18.47 10.06 12.50
C TYR A 359 17.43 8.93 12.44
N ASP A 360 17.35 8.10 13.48
CA ASP A 360 16.39 7.00 13.58
C ASP A 360 16.22 6.59 15.06
N ARG A 361 15.33 7.27 15.78
CA ARG A 361 15.03 7.03 17.22
C ARG A 361 13.59 7.42 17.55
N ASN A 362 13.00 6.78 18.56
CA ASN A 362 11.66 7.11 19.10
C ASN A 362 10.54 7.18 18.03
N GLY A 363 10.66 6.36 16.98
CA GLY A 363 9.75 6.37 15.83
C GLY A 363 9.91 7.56 14.88
N PHE A 364 10.86 8.47 15.13
CA PHE A 364 11.19 9.56 14.22
C PHE A 364 12.43 9.22 13.40
N LYS A 365 12.29 9.27 12.07
CA LYS A 365 13.34 8.87 11.13
C LYS A 365 13.58 9.93 10.08
N ALA A 366 14.85 10.30 9.90
CA ALA A 366 15.32 11.26 8.92
C ALA A 366 16.36 10.61 8.00
N MET A 367 16.17 10.71 6.68
CA MET A 367 17.02 10.09 5.66
C MET A 367 17.39 11.09 4.57
N LEU A 368 18.65 11.09 4.12
CA LEU A 368 19.11 11.83 2.95
C LEU A 368 19.10 10.93 1.72
N HIS A 369 18.39 11.36 0.70
CA HIS A 369 18.37 10.77 -0.64
C HIS A 369 19.28 11.59 -1.55
N PHE A 370 20.04 10.93 -2.42
CA PHE A 370 21.04 11.55 -3.30
C PHE A 370 20.58 11.54 -4.75
N SER A 371 20.63 12.68 -5.43
CA SER A 371 20.32 12.75 -6.86
C SER A 371 21.49 12.15 -7.64
N GLY A 372 21.20 11.29 -8.61
CA GLY A 372 22.20 10.84 -9.59
C GLY A 372 22.68 11.98 -10.48
N ASP A 373 21.77 12.92 -10.79
CA ASP A 373 22.03 14.08 -11.64
C ASP A 373 22.43 15.31 -10.79
N PRO A 374 23.46 16.07 -11.21
CA PRO A 374 23.86 17.32 -10.56
C PRO A 374 22.87 18.44 -10.89
N ALA A 375 22.98 19.57 -10.19
CA ALA A 375 22.15 20.72 -10.49
C ALA A 375 22.34 21.19 -11.95
N PRO A 376 21.26 21.53 -12.70
CA PRO A 376 21.36 21.98 -14.09
C PRO A 376 22.35 23.14 -14.27
N GLY A 377 23.34 22.93 -15.13
CA GLY A 377 24.42 23.89 -15.40
C GLY A 377 25.52 24.00 -14.32
N ARG A 378 25.46 23.22 -13.22
CA ARG A 378 26.45 23.24 -12.13
C ARG A 378 26.82 21.82 -11.67
N PRO A 379 27.79 21.16 -12.36
CA PRO A 379 28.25 19.81 -12.02
C PRO A 379 28.99 19.72 -10.67
N ASP A 380 29.39 20.85 -10.10
CA ASP A 380 29.97 20.98 -8.76
C ASP A 380 28.94 20.84 -7.62
N VAL A 381 27.65 20.75 -7.94
CA VAL A 381 26.56 20.76 -6.95
C VAL A 381 25.82 19.43 -6.89
N LEU A 382 25.99 18.74 -5.76
CA LEU A 382 25.15 17.61 -5.38
C LEU A 382 23.79 18.12 -4.87
N VAL A 383 22.73 17.53 -5.42
CA VAL A 383 21.35 17.73 -4.98
C VAL A 383 20.95 16.59 -4.04
N MET A 384 20.38 16.93 -2.89
CA MET A 384 19.92 15.97 -1.89
C MET A 384 18.53 16.36 -1.38
N VAL A 385 17.77 15.36 -0.93
CA VAL A 385 16.49 15.55 -0.25
C VAL A 385 16.56 14.86 1.11
N LEU A 386 16.32 15.65 2.15
CA LEU A 386 16.04 15.15 3.48
C LEU A 386 14.56 14.77 3.54
N SER A 387 14.27 13.50 3.85
CA SER A 387 12.93 12.98 4.09
C SER A 387 12.79 12.63 5.57
N MET A 388 11.80 13.20 6.24
CA MET A 388 11.53 13.03 7.68
C MET A 388 10.13 12.46 7.87
N LEU A 389 10.03 11.31 8.54
CA LEU A 389 8.79 10.55 8.75
C LEU A 389 8.64 10.09 10.20
N SER A 390 7.40 9.91 10.64
CA SER A 390 7.06 9.46 11.99
C SER A 390 6.24 8.17 11.96
N THR A 391 6.70 7.17 12.70
CA THR A 391 5.93 5.99 13.13
C THR A 391 5.55 6.05 14.61
N SER A 392 5.73 7.22 15.26
CA SER A 392 5.39 7.42 16.67
C SER A 392 3.90 7.69 16.89
N ALA A 393 3.33 7.15 17.96
CA ALA A 393 1.98 7.44 18.41
C ALA A 393 1.76 8.88 18.93
N GLN A 394 2.83 9.68 19.02
CA GLN A 394 2.75 11.10 19.38
C GLN A 394 3.09 11.99 18.18
N PRO A 395 2.41 13.15 18.01
CA PRO A 395 2.78 14.12 16.98
C PRO A 395 4.15 14.72 17.28
N ILE A 396 4.83 15.11 16.21
CA ILE A 396 6.12 15.79 16.25
C ILE A 396 5.93 17.20 15.68
N LYS A 397 6.38 18.22 16.40
CA LYS A 397 6.24 19.63 16.05
C LYS A 397 7.59 20.34 16.07
N ASP A 398 7.60 21.59 15.62
CA ASP A 398 8.76 22.49 15.67
C ASP A 398 10.02 21.88 15.02
N ILE A 399 9.84 21.09 13.96
CA ILE A 399 10.92 20.37 13.29
C ILE A 399 11.84 21.38 12.60
N GLU A 400 13.05 21.54 13.15
CA GLU A 400 14.09 22.42 12.63
C GLU A 400 15.36 21.60 12.32
N PHE A 401 15.72 21.52 11.04
CA PHE A 401 16.97 20.90 10.60
C PHE A 401 17.97 21.97 10.14
N GLN A 402 19.17 21.92 10.69
CA GLN A 402 20.30 22.77 10.33
C GLN A 402 21.50 21.89 9.94
N ALA A 403 22.29 22.32 8.95
CA ALA A 403 23.51 21.62 8.57
C ALA A 403 24.67 22.56 8.23
N ALA A 404 25.89 22.09 8.49
CA ALA A 404 27.15 22.78 8.25
C ALA A 404 28.16 21.81 7.59
N VAL A 405 29.04 22.37 6.75
CA VAL A 405 30.06 21.63 5.97
C VAL A 405 31.43 22.33 6.09
N PRO A 406 32.54 21.71 5.66
CA PRO A 406 33.86 22.32 5.73
C PRO A 406 33.95 23.60 4.89
N LYS A 407 34.87 24.50 5.23
CA LYS A 407 34.99 25.83 4.56
C LYS A 407 35.30 25.76 3.06
N THR A 408 35.79 24.63 2.54
CA THR A 408 36.04 24.40 1.11
C THR A 408 34.76 24.11 0.31
N MET A 409 33.63 23.87 1.01
CA MET A 409 32.32 23.58 0.44
C MET A 409 31.29 24.63 0.85
N LYS A 410 30.15 24.67 0.16
CA LYS A 410 29.00 25.50 0.55
C LYS A 410 27.73 24.66 0.54
N ILE A 411 26.97 24.70 1.63
CA ILE A 411 25.65 24.07 1.74
C ILE A 411 24.56 25.13 1.77
N LYS A 412 23.45 24.89 1.07
CA LYS A 412 22.23 25.70 1.12
C LYS A 412 21.03 24.79 1.35
N LEU A 413 20.30 25.04 2.43
CA LEU A 413 19.01 24.42 2.72
C LEU A 413 17.93 25.30 2.07
N GLN A 414 16.97 24.67 1.41
CA GLN A 414 15.73 25.33 1.02
C GLN A 414 14.71 25.26 2.17
N PRO A 415 13.66 26.09 2.16
CA PRO A 415 12.47 25.86 2.99
C PRO A 415 12.00 24.40 2.96
N ALA A 416 11.63 23.86 4.13
CA ALA A 416 11.02 22.54 4.25
C ALA A 416 9.54 22.59 3.83
N SER A 417 8.95 21.43 3.49
CA SER A 417 7.52 21.31 3.15
C SER A 417 6.58 21.57 4.34
N GLY A 418 7.11 21.48 5.57
CA GLY A 418 6.41 21.74 6.81
C GLY A 418 7.35 21.64 8.01
N SER A 419 6.82 21.87 9.21
CA SER A 419 7.53 21.80 10.50
C SER A 419 6.87 20.84 11.50
N GLU A 420 5.85 20.10 11.07
CA GLU A 420 5.09 19.18 11.91
C GLU A 420 4.83 17.84 11.19
N LEU A 421 4.73 16.77 11.97
CA LEU A 421 4.26 15.45 11.57
C LEU A 421 3.15 15.00 12.53
N PRO A 422 2.00 14.52 12.03
CA PRO A 422 0.95 13.95 12.87
C PRO A 422 1.45 12.69 13.60
N ALA A 423 0.69 12.29 14.63
CA ALA A 423 0.84 10.95 15.19
C ALA A 423 0.60 9.89 14.10
N PHE A 424 1.36 8.81 14.14
CA PHE A 424 1.21 7.69 13.21
C PHE A 424 -0.18 7.07 13.34
N SER A 425 -0.89 7.01 12.21
CA SER A 425 -2.13 6.27 12.07
C SER A 425 -1.92 5.20 10.99
N PRO A 426 -2.13 3.91 11.27
CA PRO A 426 -2.04 2.86 10.26
C PRO A 426 -3.14 2.96 9.19
N LEU A 427 -4.14 3.83 9.38
CA LEU A 427 -5.25 4.07 8.45
C LEU A 427 -4.98 5.20 7.45
N LEU A 428 -3.87 5.94 7.60
CA LEU A 428 -3.51 7.07 6.74
C LEU A 428 -2.13 6.87 6.12
N PRO A 429 -1.90 7.32 4.87
CA PRO A 429 -0.55 7.33 4.29
C PRO A 429 0.44 8.07 5.21
N PRO A 430 1.66 7.53 5.44
CA PRO A 430 2.64 8.18 6.31
C PRO A 430 2.94 9.60 5.85
N ALA A 431 2.70 10.57 6.74
CA ALA A 431 3.08 11.95 6.49
C ALA A 431 4.61 12.09 6.45
N VAL A 432 5.11 12.93 5.53
CA VAL A 432 6.53 13.18 5.33
C VAL A 432 6.78 14.68 5.25
N VAL A 433 7.68 15.18 6.09
CA VAL A 433 8.30 16.49 5.91
C VAL A 433 9.53 16.31 5.03
N SER A 434 9.67 17.11 3.99
CA SER A 434 10.81 17.07 3.08
C SER A 434 11.53 18.40 2.99
N GLN A 435 12.85 18.35 2.78
CA GLN A 435 13.66 19.55 2.62
C GLN A 435 14.74 19.31 1.56
N VAL A 436 14.89 20.25 0.62
CA VAL A 436 15.93 20.18 -0.42
C VAL A 436 17.22 20.80 0.08
N LEU A 437 18.33 20.07 -0.08
CA LEU A 437 19.68 20.49 0.28
C LEU A 437 20.54 20.56 -0.98
N LEU A 438 21.29 21.65 -1.14
CA LEU A 438 22.25 21.87 -2.21
C LEU A 438 23.66 21.91 -1.63
N LEU A 439 24.55 21.03 -2.07
CA LEU A 439 25.95 20.99 -1.62
C LEU A 439 26.89 21.25 -2.79
N ALA A 440 27.53 22.42 -2.80
CA ALA A 440 28.59 22.76 -3.75
C ALA A 440 29.95 22.28 -3.22
N ASN A 441 30.63 21.42 -3.97
CA ASN A 441 31.95 20.87 -3.68
C ASN A 441 32.88 21.03 -4.91
N PRO A 442 33.37 22.26 -5.19
CA PRO A 442 34.15 22.54 -6.40
C PRO A 442 35.52 21.85 -6.42
N HIS A 443 36.08 21.52 -5.24
CA HIS A 443 37.38 20.87 -5.10
C HIS A 443 37.30 19.34 -5.06
N LYS A 444 36.08 18.77 -5.02
CA LYS A 444 35.82 17.32 -4.88
C LYS A 444 36.41 16.70 -3.60
N ASP A 445 36.58 17.51 -2.55
CA ASP A 445 37.07 17.07 -1.24
C ASP A 445 36.12 16.02 -0.60
N PRO A 446 36.61 15.17 0.33
CA PRO A 446 35.77 14.29 1.14
C PRO A 446 34.75 15.07 1.99
N ILE A 447 33.48 14.64 1.95
CA ILE A 447 32.37 15.38 2.55
C ILE A 447 32.14 14.97 3.99
N ARG A 448 32.09 15.97 4.88
CA ARG A 448 31.78 15.81 6.30
C ARG A 448 30.69 16.82 6.69
N LEU A 449 29.44 16.37 6.71
CA LEU A 449 28.29 17.21 7.02
C LEU A 449 27.93 17.07 8.50
N ARG A 450 28.01 18.15 9.27
CA ARG A 450 27.48 18.21 10.64
C ARG A 450 26.05 18.68 10.59
N TYR A 451 25.16 18.03 11.33
CA TYR A 451 23.77 18.43 11.44
C TYR A 451 23.37 18.71 12.88
N LYS A 452 22.33 19.54 13.02
CA LYS A 452 21.56 19.72 14.25
C LYS A 452 20.09 19.58 13.89
N LEU A 453 19.38 18.74 14.62
CA LEU A 453 17.96 18.46 14.46
C LEU A 453 17.27 18.78 15.79
N ALA A 454 16.33 19.72 15.76
CA ALA A 454 15.47 20.04 16.90
C ALA A 454 14.01 19.74 16.54
N PHE A 455 13.24 19.26 17.52
CA PHE A 455 11.81 18.97 17.38
C PHE A 455 11.17 18.80 18.76
N THR A 456 9.85 18.95 18.84
CA THR A 456 9.04 18.66 20.03
C THR A 456 8.22 17.40 19.77
N GLN A 457 8.43 16.32 20.52
CA GLN A 457 7.61 15.09 20.42
C GLN A 457 6.65 15.03 21.61
N GLY A 458 5.34 15.08 21.34
CA GLY A 458 4.33 15.26 22.37
C GLY A 458 4.52 16.59 23.11
N ALA A 459 5.07 16.52 24.33
CA ALA A 459 5.40 17.69 25.17
C ALA A 459 6.91 17.83 25.47
N GLN A 460 7.76 16.93 24.97
CA GLN A 460 9.20 16.95 25.25
C GLN A 460 10.00 17.53 24.07
N PRO A 461 10.84 18.56 24.28
CA PRO A 461 11.74 19.07 23.26
C PRO A 461 13.02 18.22 23.17
N PHE A 462 13.38 17.84 21.96
CA PHE A 462 14.60 17.10 21.62
C PHE A 462 15.55 17.99 20.83
N ARG A 463 16.86 17.80 21.05
CA ARG A 463 17.94 18.47 20.31
C ARG A 463 19.07 17.49 20.09
N GLU A 464 19.26 17.09 18.85
CA GLU A 464 20.20 16.06 18.43
C GLU A 464 21.24 16.66 17.50
N VAL A 465 22.50 16.26 17.65
CA VAL A 465 23.64 16.75 16.86
C VAL A 465 24.45 15.55 16.40
N GLY A 466 24.79 15.52 15.11
CA GLY A 466 25.55 14.41 14.53
C GLY A 466 26.45 14.84 13.38
N GLU A 467 27.28 13.91 12.92
CA GLU A 467 28.16 14.09 11.77
C GLU A 467 27.96 12.94 10.78
N LEU A 468 27.86 13.27 9.50
CA LEU A 468 27.68 12.36 8.38
C LEU A 468 28.92 12.38 7.50
N THR A 469 29.40 11.20 7.11
CA THR A 469 30.61 11.02 6.30
C THR A 469 30.40 10.08 5.09
N ARG A 470 29.30 9.32 5.06
CA ARG A 470 28.99 8.31 4.02
C ARG A 470 28.26 8.92 2.83
N PHE A 471 28.90 9.89 2.17
CA PHE A 471 28.40 10.52 0.94
C PHE A 471 28.86 9.75 -0.31
N PRO A 472 28.11 9.79 -1.42
CA PRO A 472 28.58 9.27 -2.70
C PRO A 472 29.83 10.03 -3.17
N ALA A 473 30.79 9.30 -3.76
CA ALA A 473 32.05 9.87 -4.24
C ALA A 473 31.81 11.03 -5.21
N ALA A 474 32.55 12.13 -5.05
CA ALA A 474 32.41 13.36 -5.86
C ALA A 474 32.76 13.19 -7.35
N GLU A 475 33.26 12.01 -7.73
CA GLU A 475 33.53 11.59 -9.11
C GLU A 475 32.29 11.02 -9.82
N LEU A 476 31.27 10.58 -9.05
CA LEU A 476 30.02 10.00 -9.55
C LEU A 476 28.94 11.05 -9.85
N TRP A 477 29.18 12.30 -9.47
CA TRP A 477 28.21 13.39 -9.65
C TRP A 477 28.12 13.75 -11.15
N GLY A 478 27.04 13.35 -11.82
CA GLY A 478 26.86 13.58 -13.25
C GLY A 478 27.42 12.50 -14.19
N ARG A 479 27.44 11.23 -13.74
CA ARG A 479 27.56 10.07 -14.65
C ARG A 479 26.28 9.22 -14.61
N SER A 480 25.33 9.55 -15.47
CA SER A 480 24.26 8.65 -15.93
C SER A 480 23.92 8.92 -17.40
#